data_AF-A0A7Y8GLB9-F1
#
_entry.id   AF-A0A7Y8GLB9-F1
#
_cell.length_a   1.000
_cell.length_b   1.000
_cell.length_c   1.000
_cell.angle_alpha   90.00
_cell.angle_beta   90.00
_cell.angle_gamma   90.00
#
_symmetry.space_group_name_H-M   'P 1'
#
loop_
_entity.id
_entity.type
_entity.pdbx_description
1 polymer ?
#
loop_
_entity_poly.entity_id
_entity_poly.type
_entity_poly.pdbx_seq_one_letter_code
_entity_poly.pdbx_strand_id
1 'polypeptide(L)'
;MTEPNHYHQRIQRATERLAQLQARQLLASQRQAVKAKETQRREEAKRRARVAELVFLAGAEPLEDAELVGVFRLHLQNRSQLKQPASDIGAAWLMAISLGNEAST
;
A
#
# COMPACT_ATOMS: atom_id res chain seq x y z
N MET A 1 -25.11 -53.58 -30.30
CA MET A 1 -23.89 -53.53 -29.48
C MET A 1 -23.43 -52.08 -29.39
N THR A 2 -24.06 -51.30 -28.52
CA THR A 2 -23.93 -49.83 -28.48
C THR A 2 -23.06 -49.40 -27.30
N GLU A 3 -21.85 -48.98 -27.65
CA GLU A 3 -21.09 -47.85 -27.08
C GLU A 3 -20.64 -47.84 -25.60
N PRO A 4 -19.72 -48.71 -25.19
CA PRO A 4 -18.79 -48.39 -24.09
C PRO A 4 -17.84 -47.23 -24.44
N ASN A 5 -17.69 -46.86 -25.72
CA ASN A 5 -16.77 -45.84 -26.19
C ASN A 5 -17.32 -44.40 -26.01
N HIS A 6 -18.61 -44.18 -26.25
CA HIS A 6 -19.20 -42.84 -26.17
C HIS A 6 -19.24 -42.26 -24.75
N TYR A 7 -19.49 -43.10 -23.74
CA TYR A 7 -19.44 -42.66 -22.34
C TYR A 7 -18.03 -42.26 -21.91
N HIS A 8 -17.02 -43.06 -22.25
CA HIS A 8 -15.61 -42.72 -21.98
C HIS A 8 -15.19 -41.42 -22.69
N GLN A 9 -15.60 -41.23 -23.94
CA GLN A 9 -15.34 -39.97 -24.67
C GLN A 9 -16.02 -38.76 -24.02
N ARG A 10 -17.25 -38.92 -23.51
CA ARG A 10 -17.95 -37.84 -22.79
C ARG A 10 -17.28 -37.50 -21.46
N ILE A 11 -16.84 -38.51 -20.73
CA ILE A 11 -16.09 -38.33 -19.47
C ILE A 11 -14.77 -37.62 -19.75
N GLN A 12 -14.00 -38.10 -20.72
CA GLN A 12 -12.71 -37.50 -21.08
C GLN A 12 -12.84 -36.03 -21.51
N ARG A 13 -13.80 -35.70 -22.38
CA ARG A 13 -14.07 -34.32 -22.78
C ARG A 13 -14.52 -33.44 -21.61
N ALA A 14 -15.30 -33.97 -20.67
CA ALA A 14 -15.71 -33.23 -19.48
C ALA A 14 -14.51 -32.95 -18.56
N THR A 15 -13.63 -33.93 -18.37
CA THR A 15 -12.40 -33.79 -17.58
C THR A 15 -11.42 -32.79 -18.21
N GLU A 16 -11.21 -32.86 -19.53
CA GLU A 16 -10.37 -31.90 -20.26
C GLU A 16 -10.91 -30.47 -20.14
N ARG A 17 -12.22 -30.29 -20.26
CA ARG A 17 -12.87 -28.97 -20.07
C ARG A 17 -12.70 -28.47 -18.65
N LEU A 18 -12.85 -29.33 -17.64
CA LEU A 18 -12.64 -28.97 -16.24
C LEU A 18 -11.19 -28.56 -15.98
N ALA A 19 -10.23 -29.31 -16.49
CA ALA A 19 -8.81 -28.98 -16.36
C ALA A 19 -8.46 -27.65 -17.05
N GLN A 20 -9.02 -27.39 -18.24
CA GLN A 20 -8.86 -26.11 -18.93
C GLN A 20 -9.45 -24.94 -18.14
N LEU A 21 -10.63 -25.12 -17.52
CA LEU A 21 -11.23 -24.09 -16.68
C LEU A 21 -10.41 -23.83 -15.42
N GLN A 22 -9.92 -24.88 -14.75
CA GLN A 22 -9.03 -24.75 -13.58
C GLN A 22 -7.72 -24.04 -13.94
N ALA A 23 -7.11 -24.39 -15.06
CA ALA A 23 -5.90 -23.71 -15.55
C ALA A 23 -6.17 -22.21 -15.82
N ARG A 24 -7.30 -21.87 -16.44
CA ARG A 24 -7.71 -20.47 -16.65
C ARG A 24 -7.95 -19.72 -15.35
N GLN A 25 -8.62 -20.34 -14.38
CA GLN A 25 -8.85 -19.75 -13.06
C GLN A 25 -7.54 -19.50 -12.30
N LEU A 26 -6.61 -20.46 -12.36
CA LEU A 26 -5.29 -20.33 -11.73
C LEU A 26 -4.45 -19.22 -12.37
N LEU A 27 -4.48 -19.08 -13.71
CA LEU A 27 -3.82 -17.96 -14.38
C LEU A 27 -4.48 -16.61 -14.06
N ALA A 28 -5.81 -16.58 -13.95
CA ALA A 28 -6.54 -15.37 -13.57
C ALA A 28 -6.20 -14.94 -12.13
N SER A 29 -6.16 -15.88 -11.17
CA SER A 29 -5.81 -15.60 -9.78
C SER A 29 -4.36 -15.16 -9.63
N GLN A 30 -3.42 -15.78 -10.35
CA GLN A 30 -2.02 -15.33 -10.39
C GLN A 30 -1.90 -13.90 -10.93
N ARG A 31 -2.58 -13.57 -12.04
CA ARG A 31 -2.59 -12.21 -12.58
C ARG A 31 -3.15 -11.19 -11.59
N GLN A 32 -4.22 -11.54 -10.87
CA GLN A 32 -4.78 -10.68 -9.82
C GLN A 32 -3.81 -10.49 -8.66
N ALA A 33 -3.16 -11.56 -8.19
CA ALA A 33 -2.18 -11.49 -7.11
C ALA A 33 -0.95 -10.65 -7.48
N VAL A 34 -0.45 -10.79 -8.71
CA VAL A 34 0.66 -9.96 -9.22
C VAL A 34 0.25 -8.48 -9.27
N LYS A 35 -0.94 -8.18 -9.83
CA LYS A 35 -1.46 -6.81 -9.86
C LYS A 35 -1.63 -6.23 -8.45
N ALA A 36 -2.18 -6.99 -7.51
CA ALA A 36 -2.36 -6.55 -6.12
C ALA A 36 -1.01 -6.25 -5.44
N LYS A 37 0.01 -7.08 -5.68
CA LYS A 37 1.36 -6.87 -5.16
C LYS A 37 1.99 -5.61 -5.76
N GLU A 38 1.82 -5.37 -7.06
CA GLU A 38 2.30 -4.17 -7.72
C GLU A 38 1.60 -2.90 -7.21
N THR A 39 0.28 -2.93 -7.03
CA THR A 39 -0.46 -1.78 -6.48
C THR A 39 -0.02 -1.50 -5.05
N GLN A 40 0.14 -2.53 -4.22
CA GLN A 40 0.62 -2.38 -2.85
C GLN A 40 2.02 -1.75 -2.80
N ARG A 41 2.95 -2.19 -3.66
CA ARG A 41 4.29 -1.60 -3.78
C ARG A 41 4.24 -0.13 -4.19
N ARG A 42 3.39 0.23 -5.16
CA ARG A 42 3.21 1.62 -5.60
C ARG A 42 2.64 2.49 -4.49
N GLU A 43 1.65 2.00 -3.75
CA GLU A 43 1.09 2.73 -2.61
C GLU A 43 2.08 2.89 -1.47
N GLU A 44 2.90 1.88 -1.20
CA GLU A 44 3.97 1.98 -0.22
C GLU A 44 5.04 3.00 -0.64
N ALA A 45 5.46 3.00 -1.91
CA ALA A 45 6.38 4.02 -2.43
C ALA A 45 5.79 5.43 -2.30
N LYS A 46 4.51 5.62 -2.66
CA LYS A 46 3.80 6.90 -2.46
C LYS A 46 3.74 7.31 -1.00
N ARG A 47 3.48 6.37 -0.08
CA ARG A 47 3.48 6.64 1.36
C ARG A 47 4.86 7.08 1.85
N ARG A 48 5.92 6.40 1.42
CA ARG A 48 7.30 6.75 1.78
C ARG A 48 7.67 8.15 1.27
N ALA A 49 7.33 8.46 0.02
CA ALA A 49 7.54 9.80 -0.55
C ALA A 49 6.81 10.89 0.25
N ARG A 50 5.52 10.69 0.56
CA ARG A 50 4.76 11.63 1.39
C ARG A 50 5.37 11.85 2.78
N VAL A 51 5.90 10.79 3.40
CA VAL A 51 6.57 10.93 4.72
C VAL A 51 7.83 11.78 4.59
N ALA A 52 8.63 11.58 3.55
CA ALA A 52 9.80 12.42 3.29
C ALA A 52 9.39 13.88 3.06
N GLU A 53 8.37 14.14 2.24
CA GLU A 53 7.82 15.49 2.02
C GLU A 53 7.38 16.16 3.33
N LEU A 54 6.75 15.42 4.24
CA LEU A 54 6.35 15.95 5.55
C LEU A 54 7.55 16.33 6.44
N VAL A 55 8.67 15.61 6.33
CA VAL A 55 9.92 15.93 7.03
C VAL A 55 10.50 17.25 6.50
N PHE A 56 10.53 17.42 5.17
CA PHE A 56 10.96 18.67 4.56
C PHE A 56 10.06 19.84 4.93
N LEU A 57 8.73 19.62 4.86
CA LEU A 57 7.76 20.61 5.30
C LEU A 57 8.12 21.03 6.72
N ALA A 58 8.21 20.10 7.68
CA ALA A 58 8.49 20.38 9.08
C ALA A 58 9.83 21.07 9.37
N GLY A 59 10.66 21.37 8.36
CA GLY A 59 11.98 21.99 8.51
C GLY A 59 12.99 21.04 9.18
N ALA A 60 12.71 19.74 9.13
CA ALA A 60 13.49 18.68 9.76
C ALA A 60 14.61 18.15 8.83
N GLU A 61 14.86 18.82 7.69
CA GLU A 61 15.94 18.50 6.75
C GLU A 61 17.37 18.55 7.32
N PRO A 62 17.74 19.39 8.31
CA PRO A 62 19.12 19.43 8.79
C PRO A 62 19.39 18.38 9.88
N LEU A 63 18.36 17.68 10.36
CA LEU A 63 18.50 16.61 11.35
C LEU A 63 19.19 15.41 10.72
N GLU A 64 20.14 14.80 11.45
CA GLU A 64 20.78 13.57 11.00
C GLU A 64 19.77 12.41 11.01
N ASP A 65 19.94 11.44 10.11
CA ASP A 65 19.10 10.24 10.00
C ASP A 65 18.86 9.56 11.37
N ALA A 66 19.90 9.45 12.20
CA ALA A 66 19.81 8.84 13.52
C ALA A 66 18.94 9.66 14.49
N GLU A 67 19.06 10.98 14.43
CA GLU A 67 18.29 11.91 15.24
C GLU A 67 16.81 11.89 14.83
N LEU A 68 16.54 11.94 13.52
CA LEU A 68 15.19 11.85 12.96
C LEU A 68 14.49 10.55 13.39
N VAL A 69 15.16 9.41 13.24
CA VAL A 69 14.65 8.09 13.68
C VAL A 69 14.44 8.07 15.20
N GLY A 70 15.37 8.65 15.96
CA GLY A 70 15.29 8.76 17.41
C GLY A 70 14.04 9.53 17.88
N VAL A 71 13.79 10.70 17.31
CA VAL A 71 12.63 11.55 17.61
C VAL A 71 11.32 10.80 17.32
N PHE A 72 11.19 10.16 16.16
CA PHE A 72 9.99 9.38 15.85
C PHE A 72 9.81 8.18 16.76
N ARG A 73 10.88 7.47 17.13
CA ARG A 73 10.79 6.36 18.10
C ARG A 73 10.37 6.85 19.48
N LEU A 74 10.91 7.95 19.95
CA LEU A 74 10.53 8.56 21.24
C LEU A 74 9.05 8.95 21.24
N HIS A 75 8.56 9.53 20.14
CA HIS A 75 7.14 9.85 19.99
C HIS A 75 6.26 8.59 20.02
N LEU A 76 6.65 7.53 19.32
CA LEU A 76 5.90 6.27 19.29
C LEU A 76 5.86 5.58 20.66
N GLN A 77 6.95 5.64 21.43
CA GLN A 77 7.00 5.10 22.79
C GLN A 77 6.08 5.86 23.76
N ASN A 78 6.01 7.18 23.62
CA ASN A 78 5.22 8.05 24.49
C ASN A 78 3.88 8.47 23.87
N ARG A 79 3.36 7.68 22.92
CA ARG A 79 2.24 8.06 22.06
C ARG A 79 0.97 8.44 22.82
N SER A 80 0.68 7.79 23.94
CA SER A 80 -0.50 8.10 24.76
C SER A 80 -0.49 9.54 25.30
N GLN A 81 0.69 10.07 25.59
CA GLN A 81 0.88 11.40 26.15
C GLN A 81 1.12 12.44 25.05
N LEU A 82 1.85 12.05 24.00
CA LEU A 82 2.32 12.98 22.97
C LEU A 82 1.39 13.09 21.75
N LYS A 83 0.41 12.20 21.58
CA LYS A 83 -0.46 12.21 20.38
C LYS A 83 -1.25 13.52 20.22
N GLN A 84 -1.96 13.94 21.26
CA GLN A 84 -2.76 15.18 21.23
C GLN A 84 -1.86 16.41 21.01
N PRO A 85 -0.84 16.68 21.85
CA PRO A 85 -0.01 17.88 21.68
C PRO A 85 0.74 17.91 20.34
N ALA A 86 1.23 16.76 19.85
CA ALA A 86 1.87 16.72 18.53
C ALA A 86 0.89 17.01 17.39
N SER A 87 -0.37 16.57 17.52
CA SER A 87 -1.42 16.89 16.55
C SER A 87 -1.73 18.38 16.55
N ASP A 88 -1.85 18.98 17.73
CA ASP A 88 -2.17 20.40 17.88
C ASP A 88 -1.05 21.30 17.33
N ILE A 89 0.20 20.98 17.66
CA ILE A 89 1.38 21.69 17.14
C ILE A 89 1.45 21.56 15.61
N GLY A 90 1.26 20.34 15.09
CA GLY A 90 1.28 20.10 13.64
C GLY A 90 0.17 20.88 12.92
N ALA A 91 -1.05 20.90 13.46
CA ALA A 91 -2.16 21.66 12.89
C ALA A 91 -1.89 23.17 12.90
N ALA A 92 -1.39 23.71 14.02
CA ALA A 92 -1.05 25.13 14.13
C ALA A 92 0.05 25.53 13.14
N TRP A 93 1.08 24.71 13.00
CA TRP A 93 2.19 24.95 12.08
C TRP A 93 1.75 24.89 10.61
N LEU A 94 0.92 23.92 10.23
CA LEU A 94 0.34 23.84 8.88
C LEU A 94 -0.54 25.06 8.57
N MET A 95 -1.35 25.50 9.53
CA MET A 95 -2.19 26.71 9.40
C MET A 95 -1.33 27.97 9.20
N ALA A 96 -0.25 28.10 9.97
CA ALA A 96 0.67 29.24 9.86
C ALA A 96 1.31 29.32 8.46
N ILE A 97 1.68 28.19 7.88
CA ILE A 97 2.26 28.14 6.52
C ILE A 97 1.23 28.45 5.45
N SER A 98 0.00 27.93 5.57
CA SER A 98 -1.05 28.29 4.61
C SER A 98 -1.32 29.79 4.63
N LEU A 99 -1.35 30.41 5.80
CA LEU A 99 -1.58 31.86 5.95
C LEU A 99 -0.39 32.70 5.45
N GLY A 100 0.84 32.25 5.67
CA GLY A 100 2.04 32.93 5.16
C GLY A 100 2.20 32.83 3.64
N ASN A 101 1.69 31.75 3.03
CA ASN A 101 1.75 31.53 1.59
C ASN A 101 0.73 32.40 0.81
N GLU A 102 -0.40 32.79 1.42
CA GLU A 102 -1.38 33.70 0.79
C GLU A 102 -0.96 35.18 0.82
N ALA A 103 0.03 35.54 1.64
CA ALA A 103 0.55 36.91 1.72
C ALA A 103 1.60 37.25 0.64
N SER A 104 1.98 36.28 -0.20
CA SER A 104 3.06 36.41 -1.21
C SER A 104 2.59 36.28 -2.67
N THR A 105 1.29 36.42 -2.94
CA THR A 105 0.70 36.49 -4.29
C THR A 105 0.06 37.83 -4.54
#